data_AF-A0A9P1HD61-F1
#
_entry.id   AF-A0A9P1HD61-F1
#
_cell.length_a   1.000
_cell.length_b   1.000
_cell.length_c   1.000
_cell.angle_alpha   90.00
_cell.angle_beta   90.00
_cell.angle_gamma   90.00
#
_symmetry.space_group_name_H-M   'P 1'
#
loop_
_entity.id
_entity.type
_entity.pdbx_description
1 polymer ?
#
loop_
_entity_poly.entity_id
_entity_poly.type
_entity_poly.pdbx_seq_one_letter_code
_entity_poly.pdbx_strand_id
1 'polypeptide(L)'
;MLQCITSSPKINEIIACQKYCYRDLSKWPKLDRLSQGQINFFDSLIFQKHLEADAVSEAVYTLGVIHYRFARYGMKPHFLDLWQQQFSDILLKLRFDDDDEKRIFIEAFSIMNKYVVDVMNIAYAKCQQSAAKQEKLS
;
A
#
# COMPACT_ATOMS: atom_id res chain seq x y z
N MET A 1 -1.29 -6.72 -6.26
CA MET A 1 0.19 -6.79 -6.34
C MET A 1 0.75 -7.17 -7.70
N LEU A 2 0.35 -8.29 -8.32
CA LEU A 2 0.85 -8.67 -9.66
C LEU A 2 0.64 -7.56 -10.70
N GLN A 3 -0.56 -6.98 -10.74
CA GLN A 3 -0.87 -5.84 -11.61
C GLN A 3 0.06 -4.64 -11.36
N CYS A 4 0.34 -4.30 -10.11
CA CYS A 4 1.29 -3.23 -9.78
C CYS A 4 2.69 -3.51 -10.36
N ILE A 5 3.16 -4.76 -10.26
CA ILE A 5 4.45 -5.18 -10.83
C ILE A 5 4.42 -5.14 -12.36
N THR A 6 3.31 -5.54 -12.98
CA THR A 6 3.13 -5.44 -14.43
C THR A 6 3.17 -3.98 -14.89
N SER A 7 2.51 -3.07 -14.17
CA SER A 7 2.53 -1.63 -14.46
C SER A 7 3.89 -0.99 -14.18
N SER A 8 4.64 -1.50 -13.20
CA SER A 8 5.99 -1.05 -12.90
C SER A 8 6.88 -2.20 -12.41
N PRO A 9 7.69 -2.79 -13.32
CA PRO A 9 8.62 -3.87 -12.96
C PRO A 9 9.61 -3.49 -11.85
N LYS A 10 9.85 -2.18 -11.65
CA LYS A 10 10.68 -1.66 -10.57
C LYS A 10 10.17 -2.05 -9.19
N ILE A 11 8.85 -2.19 -9.02
CA ILE A 11 8.24 -2.66 -7.77
C ILE A 11 8.80 -4.06 -7.43
N ASN A 12 8.92 -4.95 -8.41
CA ASN A 12 9.49 -6.29 -8.21
C ASN A 12 10.93 -6.22 -7.70
N GLU A 13 11.76 -5.37 -8.29
CA GLU A 13 13.14 -5.17 -7.83
C GLU A 13 13.17 -4.67 -6.38
N ILE A 14 12.32 -3.71 -6.01
CA ILE A 14 12.27 -3.16 -4.66
C ILE A 14 11.82 -4.21 -3.66
N ILE A 15 10.71 -4.90 -3.92
CA ILE A 15 10.18 -5.93 -3.00
C ILE A 15 11.08 -7.17 -2.97
N ALA A 16 11.86 -7.45 -4.02
CA ALA A 16 12.89 -8.49 -4.02
C ALA A 16 14.20 -8.01 -3.38
N CYS A 17 14.29 -6.75 -2.96
CA CYS A 17 15.52 -6.11 -2.47
C CYS A 17 16.68 -6.28 -3.46
N GLN A 18 16.40 -6.08 -4.76
CA GLN A 18 17.31 -6.19 -5.90
C GLN A 18 17.89 -7.60 -6.13
N LYS A 19 17.27 -8.64 -5.56
CA LYS A 19 17.63 -10.04 -5.80
C LYS A 19 16.84 -10.61 -6.99
N TYR A 20 17.42 -11.59 -7.68
CA TYR A 20 16.74 -12.33 -8.74
C TYR A 20 15.43 -12.93 -8.21
N CYS A 21 14.33 -12.60 -8.87
CA CYS A 21 12.99 -13.01 -8.46
C CYS A 21 12.44 -14.09 -9.40
N TYR A 22 11.51 -14.91 -8.89
CA TYR A 22 10.91 -16.05 -9.57
C TYR A 22 10.43 -15.74 -11.00
N ARG A 23 10.65 -16.68 -11.92
CA ARG A 23 10.16 -16.59 -13.32
C ARG A 23 8.62 -16.52 -13.39
N ASP A 24 7.96 -17.19 -12.45
CA ASP A 24 6.50 -17.16 -12.27
C ASP A 24 6.18 -16.49 -10.92
N LEU A 25 5.81 -15.22 -10.96
CA LEU A 25 5.53 -14.41 -9.78
C LEU A 25 4.30 -14.90 -9.00
N SER A 26 3.37 -15.61 -9.65
CA SER A 26 2.18 -16.16 -8.98
C SER A 26 2.53 -17.22 -7.93
N LYS A 27 3.71 -17.86 -8.08
CA LYS A 27 4.21 -18.90 -7.17
C LYS A 27 5.18 -18.35 -6.13
N TRP A 28 5.44 -17.04 -6.11
CA TRP A 28 6.41 -16.47 -5.20
C TRP A 28 5.83 -16.32 -3.78
N PRO A 29 6.29 -17.08 -2.77
CA PRO A 29 5.66 -17.06 -1.44
C PRO A 29 5.73 -15.70 -0.74
N LYS A 30 6.73 -14.87 -1.07
CA LYS A 30 6.83 -13.51 -0.54
C LYS A 30 5.73 -12.61 -1.09
N LEU A 31 5.38 -12.75 -2.37
CA LEU A 31 4.35 -11.93 -3.00
C LEU A 31 2.96 -12.28 -2.46
N ASP A 32 2.74 -13.56 -2.22
CA ASP A 32 1.54 -14.07 -1.54
C ASP A 32 1.42 -13.48 -0.13
N ARG A 33 2.46 -13.60 0.70
CA ARG A 33 2.49 -12.99 2.04
C ARG A 33 2.29 -11.47 2.03
N LEU A 34 2.83 -10.76 1.03
CA LEU A 34 2.62 -9.31 0.87
C LEU A 34 1.15 -8.99 0.54
N SER A 35 0.49 -9.83 -0.25
CA SER A 35 -0.92 -9.66 -0.61
C SER A 35 -1.81 -9.97 0.60
N GLN A 36 -1.51 -11.04 1.35
CA GLN A 36 -2.20 -11.35 2.59
C GLN A 36 -1.99 -10.25 3.65
N GLY A 37 -0.79 -9.67 3.73
CA GLY A 37 -0.51 -8.55 4.61
C GLY A 37 -1.39 -7.33 4.32
N GLN A 38 -1.70 -7.06 3.04
CA GLN A 38 -2.62 -5.98 2.66
C GLN A 38 -4.06 -6.27 3.11
N ILE A 39 -4.54 -7.50 2.87
CA ILE A 39 -5.88 -7.92 3.30
C ILE A 39 -5.99 -7.79 4.83
N ASN A 40 -5.04 -8.37 5.56
CA ASN A 40 -5.01 -8.33 7.02
C ASN A 40 -4.95 -6.90 7.57
N PHE A 41 -4.27 -5.99 6.86
CA PHE A 41 -4.20 -4.60 7.26
C PHE A 41 -5.59 -3.95 7.21
N PHE A 42 -6.31 -4.08 6.10
CA PHE A 42 -7.67 -3.56 5.96
C PHE A 42 -8.66 -4.24 6.91
N ASP A 43 -8.57 -5.56 7.10
CA ASP A 43 -9.38 -6.27 8.09
C ASP A 43 -9.15 -5.71 9.50
N SER A 44 -7.89 -5.43 9.86
CA SER A 44 -7.57 -4.79 11.14
C SER A 44 -8.15 -3.38 11.25
N LEU A 45 -8.11 -2.57 10.18
CA LEU A 45 -8.71 -1.23 10.21
C LEU A 45 -10.23 -1.29 10.44
N ILE A 46 -10.91 -2.17 9.70
CA ILE A 46 -12.37 -2.26 9.69
C ILE A 46 -12.89 -2.98 10.93
N PHE A 47 -12.39 -4.18 11.22
CA PHE A 47 -13.03 -5.07 12.21
C PHE A 47 -12.39 -5.00 13.59
N GLN A 48 -11.11 -4.64 13.70
CA GLN A 48 -10.43 -4.58 15.00
C GLN A 48 -10.37 -3.16 15.54
N LYS A 49 -10.13 -2.18 14.67
CA LYS A 49 -10.05 -0.76 15.03
C LYS A 49 -11.36 -0.03 14.82
N HIS A 50 -12.37 -0.69 14.26
CA HIS A 50 -13.71 -0.14 14.05
C HIS A 50 -13.70 1.21 13.32
N LEU A 51 -12.70 1.44 12.48
CA LEU A 51 -12.49 2.71 11.78
C LEU A 51 -12.31 3.92 12.71
N GLU A 52 -11.92 3.71 13.97
CA GLU A 52 -11.64 4.79 14.93
C GLU A 52 -10.47 5.66 14.46
N ALA A 53 -10.70 6.97 14.38
CA ALA A 53 -9.82 7.90 13.67
C ALA A 53 -8.36 7.84 14.14
N ASP A 54 -8.14 7.89 15.46
CA ASP A 54 -6.78 7.89 16.04
C ASP A 54 -6.07 6.56 15.78
N ALA A 55 -6.76 5.44 16.01
CA ALA A 55 -6.19 4.10 15.84
C ALA A 55 -5.88 3.79 14.36
N VAL A 56 -6.74 4.22 13.44
CA VAL A 56 -6.50 4.10 12.00
C VAL A 56 -5.34 5.01 11.58
N SER A 57 -5.32 6.27 12.03
CA SER A 57 -4.25 7.22 11.72
C SER A 57 -2.88 6.68 12.14
N GLU A 58 -2.76 6.16 13.37
CA GLU A 58 -1.52 5.59 13.88
C GLU A 58 -1.08 4.37 13.05
N ALA A 59 -1.99 3.45 12.74
CA ALA A 59 -1.70 2.25 11.96
C ALA A 59 -1.23 2.58 10.54
N VAL A 60 -1.90 3.50 9.86
CA VAL A 60 -1.56 3.94 8.50
C VAL A 60 -0.25 4.72 8.49
N TYR A 61 -0.03 5.60 9.46
CA TYR A 61 1.22 6.34 9.59
C TYR A 61 2.39 5.38 9.78
N THR A 62 2.24 4.38 10.66
CA THR A 62 3.23 3.32 10.88
C THR A 62 3.52 2.55 9.60
N LEU A 63 2.51 2.23 8.79
CA LEU A 63 2.69 1.57 7.50
C LEU A 63 3.52 2.44 6.53
N GLY A 64 3.31 3.75 6.51
CA GLY A 64 4.13 4.68 5.73
C GLY A 64 5.59 4.73 6.18
N VAL A 65 5.86 4.73 7.50
CA VAL A 65 7.21 4.63 8.07
C VAL A 65 7.90 3.32 7.64
N ILE A 66 7.17 2.19 7.67
CA ILE A 66 7.69 0.90 7.20
C ILE A 66 8.08 0.97 5.72
N HIS A 67 7.23 1.55 4.87
CA HIS A 67 7.51 1.68 3.43
C HIS A 67 8.71 2.59 3.15
N TYR A 68 8.92 3.64 3.94
CA TYR A 68 10.12 4.48 3.84
C TYR A 68 11.42 3.70 4.06
N ARG A 69 11.42 2.62 4.87
CA ARG A 69 12.62 1.77 5.05
C ARG A 69 13.07 1.10 3.75
N PHE A 70 12.20 1.01 2.74
CA PHE A 70 12.52 0.50 1.41
C PHE A 70 12.99 1.59 0.44
N ALA A 71 13.05 2.86 0.86
CA ALA A 71 13.55 3.97 0.04
C ALA A 71 14.97 3.71 -0.46
N ARG A 72 15.82 3.09 0.38
CA ARG A 72 17.19 2.67 0.03
C ARG A 72 17.26 1.67 -1.13
N TYR A 73 16.17 0.95 -1.41
CA TYR A 73 16.07 0.02 -2.54
C TYR A 73 15.37 0.65 -3.76
N GLY A 74 14.96 1.92 -3.66
CA GLY A 74 14.29 2.67 -4.71
C GLY A 74 12.78 2.83 -4.51
N MET A 75 12.21 2.44 -3.37
CA MET A 75 10.81 2.76 -3.05
C MET A 75 10.62 4.28 -3.09
N LYS A 76 9.53 4.72 -3.72
CA LYS A 76 9.17 6.13 -3.88
C LYS A 76 7.65 6.28 -3.69
N PRO A 77 7.17 7.46 -3.26
CA PRO A 77 5.74 7.73 -3.06
C PRO A 77 4.83 7.34 -4.23
N HIS A 78 5.25 7.62 -5.48
CA HIS A 78 4.45 7.32 -6.69
C HIS A 78 4.02 5.85 -6.85
N PHE A 79 4.66 4.89 -6.17
CA PHE A 79 4.21 3.50 -6.19
C PHE A 79 2.89 3.31 -5.43
N LEU A 80 2.55 4.21 -4.49
CA LEU A 80 1.25 4.22 -3.83
C LEU A 80 0.14 4.66 -4.81
N ASP A 81 0.42 5.59 -5.72
CA ASP A 81 -0.54 6.00 -6.76
C ASP A 81 -0.85 4.82 -7.71
N LEU A 82 0.20 4.11 -8.14
CA LEU A 82 0.05 2.88 -8.93
C LEU A 82 -0.75 1.82 -8.18
N TRP A 83 -0.45 1.63 -6.89
CA TRP A 83 -1.19 0.70 -6.05
C TRP A 83 -2.68 1.10 -5.94
N GLN A 84 -2.98 2.37 -5.70
CA GLN A 84 -4.35 2.88 -5.57
C GLN A 84 -5.15 2.69 -6.85
N GLN A 85 -4.54 2.96 -8.01
CA GLN A 85 -5.17 2.71 -9.30
C GLN A 85 -5.51 1.22 -9.47
N GLN A 86 -4.55 0.33 -9.24
CA GLN A 86 -4.79 -1.11 -9.40
C GLN A 86 -5.80 -1.65 -8.37
N PHE A 87 -5.81 -1.11 -7.15
CA PHE A 87 -6.82 -1.46 -6.15
C PHE A 87 -8.22 -1.07 -6.63
N SER A 88 -8.37 0.14 -7.17
CA SER A 88 -9.64 0.64 -7.72
C SER A 88 -10.13 -0.23 -8.88
N ASP A 89 -9.23 -0.64 -9.77
CA ASP A 89 -9.54 -1.56 -10.87
C ASP A 89 -10.01 -2.93 -10.38
N ILE A 90 -9.52 -3.39 -9.22
CA ILE A 90 -9.98 -4.65 -8.58
C ILE A 90 -11.38 -4.46 -8.02
N LEU A 91 -11.65 -3.36 -7.31
CA LEU A 91 -12.97 -3.07 -6.74
C LEU A 91 -14.07 -3.06 -7.82
N LEU A 92 -13.79 -2.43 -8.96
CA LEU A 92 -14.73 -2.34 -10.08
C LEU A 92 -15.09 -3.71 -10.68
N LYS A 93 -14.18 -4.69 -10.58
CA LYS A 93 -14.37 -6.05 -11.10
C LYS A 93 -15.12 -6.97 -10.13
N LEU A 94 -15.34 -6.54 -8.89
CA LEU A 94 -16.14 -7.31 -7.94
C LEU A 94 -17.58 -7.43 -8.43
N ARG A 95 -18.15 -8.61 -8.17
CA ARG A 95 -19.53 -8.94 -8.53
C ARG A 95 -20.42 -8.74 -7.31
N PHE A 96 -21.52 -8.05 -7.53
CA PHE A 96 -22.59 -7.81 -6.58
C PHE A 96 -23.90 -8.11 -7.30
N ASP A 97 -24.89 -8.56 -6.55
CA ASP A 97 -26.24 -8.78 -7.09
C ASP A 97 -27.03 -7.46 -7.17
N ASP A 98 -26.64 -6.47 -6.36
CA ASP A 98 -27.21 -5.12 -6.31
C ASP A 98 -26.17 -4.07 -6.73
N ASP A 99 -26.51 -3.29 -7.76
CA ASP A 99 -25.67 -2.21 -8.28
C ASP A 99 -25.53 -1.03 -7.31
N ASP A 100 -26.53 -0.77 -6.48
CA ASP A 100 -26.46 0.27 -5.45
C ASP A 100 -25.53 -0.14 -4.31
N GLU A 101 -25.59 -1.41 -3.88
CA GLU A 101 -24.64 -1.96 -2.91
C GLU A 101 -23.21 -1.86 -3.43
N LYS A 102 -22.99 -2.25 -4.70
CA LYS A 102 -21.70 -2.12 -5.36
C LYS A 102 -21.19 -0.68 -5.36
N ARG A 103 -22.06 0.28 -5.69
CA ARG A 103 -21.70 1.70 -5.73
C ARG A 103 -21.26 2.20 -4.36
N ILE A 104 -22.04 1.92 -3.31
CA ILE A 104 -21.73 2.31 -1.93
C ILE A 104 -20.41 1.66 -1.47
N PHE A 105 -20.21 0.38 -1.79
CA PHE A 105 -19.00 -0.36 -1.45
C PHE A 105 -17.75 0.27 -2.09
N ILE A 106 -17.81 0.56 -3.39
CA ILE A 106 -16.70 1.19 -4.13
C ILE A 106 -16.42 2.59 -3.56
N GLU A 107 -17.45 3.38 -3.28
CA GLU A 107 -17.30 4.72 -2.72
C GLU A 107 -16.61 4.68 -1.35
N ALA A 108 -17.08 3.83 -0.44
CA ALA A 108 -16.50 3.67 0.89
C ALA A 108 -15.02 3.25 0.83
N PHE A 109 -14.68 2.25 0.02
CA PHE A 109 -13.28 1.84 -0.16
C PHE A 109 -12.44 2.90 -0.86
N SER A 110 -13.00 3.69 -1.77
CA SER A 110 -12.27 4.79 -2.43
C SER A 110 -11.88 5.88 -1.43
N ILE A 111 -12.79 6.25 -0.53
CA ILE A 111 -12.53 7.21 0.55
C ILE A 111 -11.44 6.68 1.48
N MET A 112 -11.58 5.43 1.95
CA MET A 112 -10.62 4.80 2.84
C MET A 112 -9.24 4.67 2.19
N ASN A 113 -9.16 4.22 0.94
CA ASN A 113 -7.88 4.10 0.23
C ASN A 113 -7.19 5.44 0.02
N LYS A 114 -7.96 6.48 -0.33
CA LYS A 114 -7.41 7.83 -0.46
C LYS A 114 -6.81 8.29 0.87
N TYR A 115 -7.53 8.11 1.98
CA TYR A 115 -7.02 8.43 3.31
C TYR A 115 -5.74 7.65 3.64
N VAL A 116 -5.72 6.34 3.37
CA VAL A 116 -4.54 5.49 3.57
C VAL A 116 -3.32 6.02 2.82
N VAL A 117 -3.48 6.31 1.53
CA VAL A 117 -2.40 6.83 0.67
C VAL A 117 -1.91 8.20 1.16
N ASP A 118 -2.83 9.12 1.47
CA ASP A 118 -2.51 10.48 1.91
C ASP A 118 -1.70 10.46 3.21
N VAL A 119 -2.13 9.69 4.22
CA VAL A 119 -1.41 9.57 5.50
C VAL A 119 -0.07 8.83 5.34
N MET A 120 0.00 7.79 4.50
CA MET A 120 1.27 7.14 4.20
C MET A 120 2.27 8.10 3.55
N ASN A 121 1.83 8.93 2.61
CA ASN A 121 2.65 9.95 1.97
C ASN A 121 3.16 10.99 2.97
N ILE A 122 2.32 11.44 3.91
CA ILE A 122 2.73 12.32 5.01
C ILE A 122 3.82 11.68 5.87
N ALA A 123 3.62 10.42 6.28
CA ALA A 123 4.59 9.69 7.09
C ALA A 123 5.93 9.53 6.36
N TYR A 124 5.87 9.15 5.08
CA TYR A 124 7.04 9.00 4.23
C TYR A 124 7.83 10.31 4.12
N ALA A 125 7.14 11.43 3.84
CA ALA A 125 7.76 12.75 3.72
C ALA A 125 8.43 13.18 5.04
N LYS A 126 7.79 12.95 6.19
CA LYS A 126 8.37 13.23 7.52
C LYS A 126 9.65 12.43 7.76
N CYS A 127 9.66 11.13 7.42
CA CYS A 127 10.87 10.32 7.52
C CYS A 127 11.99 10.83 6.63
N GLN A 128 11.67 11.18 5.37
CA GLN A 128 12.65 11.72 4.42
C GLN A 128 13.26 13.04 4.90
N GLN A 129 12.44 13.96 5.43
CA GLN A 129 12.93 15.22 6.00
C GLN A 129 13.83 15.00 7.21
N SER A 130 13.49 14.02 8.06
CA SER A 130 14.27 13.70 9.26
C SER A 130 15.64 13.12 8.91
N ALA A 131 15.70 12.20 7.94
CA ALA A 131 16.96 11.65 7.45
C ALA A 131 17.86 12.73 6.81
N ALA A 132 17.29 13.59 5.97
CA ALA A 132 18.03 14.68 5.34
C ALA A 132 18.59 15.70 6.35
N LYS A 133 17.94 15.87 7.50
CA LYS A 133 18.47 16.71 8.60
C LYS A 133 19.65 16.03 9.31
N GLN A 134 19.58 14.72 9.52
CA GLN A 134 20.66 13.96 10.16
C GLN A 134 21.93 13.94 9.31
N GLU A 135 21.80 13.75 7.99
CA GLU A 135 22.94 13.78 7.05
C GLU A 135 23.65 15.14 6.98
N LYS A 136 22.93 16.24 7.27
CA LYS A 136 23.52 17.59 7.31
C LYS A 136 24.28 17.88 8.60
N LEU A 137 24.07 17.07 9.65
CA LEU A 137 24.67 17.23 10.97
C LEU A 137 25.83 16.25 11.22
N SER A 138 25.98 15.23 10.38
CA SER A 138 27.08 14.25 10.38
C SER A 138 28.23 14.69 9.49
#